data_AF-A0A946EKH0-F1
#
_entry.id   AF-A0A946EKH0-F1
#
_cell.length_a   1.000
_cell.length_b   1.000
_cell.length_c   1.000
_cell.angle_alpha   90.00
_cell.angle_beta   90.00
_cell.angle_gamma   90.00
#
_symmetry.space_group_name_H-M   'P 1'
#
loop_
_entity.id
_entity.type
_entity.pdbx_description
1 polymer ?
#
loop_
_entity_poly.entity_id
_entity_poly.type
_entity_poly.pdbx_seq_one_letter_code
_entity_poly.pdbx_strand_id
1 'polypeptide(L)'
;MMMISALLSSIFLLSLGAPALLDDSDAELHFAPPVRLEANGVPIDVTIGHAAPYVIDFDGDGVRDLLVGEFGNVDYPVERLPKRLQEAAKKSGYSQGKLRIYRNHGSDEEPLFKDFEYLRAGREDASMPTT
;
A
#
# COMPACT_ATOMS: atom_id res chain seq x y z
N MET A 1 -25.74 -12.63 -54.83
CA MET A 1 -26.48 -13.83 -54.40
C MET A 1 -25.56 -14.60 -53.46
N MET A 2 -25.80 -14.51 -52.15
CA MET A 2 -25.11 -15.35 -51.16
C MET A 2 -25.42 -16.81 -51.42
N MET A 3 -24.46 -17.71 -51.12
CA MET A 3 -24.63 -18.99 -50.43
C MET A 3 -23.28 -19.74 -50.48
N ILE A 4 -22.58 -19.84 -49.35
CA ILE A 4 -21.55 -20.87 -49.13
C ILE A 4 -21.90 -21.54 -47.80
N SER A 5 -22.32 -22.81 -47.89
CA SER A 5 -22.42 -23.75 -46.78
C SER A 5 -21.24 -24.73 -46.87
N ALA A 6 -20.53 -24.94 -45.76
CA ALA A 6 -19.72 -26.13 -45.48
C ALA A 6 -19.60 -26.20 -43.94
N LEU A 7 -20.30 -27.13 -43.27
CA LEU A 7 -19.90 -28.51 -42.95
C LEU A 7 -18.75 -28.63 -41.92
N LEU A 8 -19.20 -29.00 -40.72
CA LEU A 8 -18.65 -29.91 -39.70
C LEU A 8 -17.13 -30.15 -39.53
N SER A 9 -16.80 -30.15 -38.23
CA SER A 9 -15.94 -31.10 -37.50
C SER A 9 -14.52 -30.64 -37.19
N SER A 10 -14.26 -30.41 -35.89
CA SER A 10 -12.97 -30.75 -35.29
C SER A 10 -13.14 -31.04 -33.81
N ILE A 11 -12.75 -32.27 -33.49
CA ILE A 11 -12.68 -32.91 -32.18
C ILE A 11 -11.71 -32.11 -31.31
N PHE A 12 -12.18 -31.61 -30.16
CA PHE A 12 -11.29 -31.06 -29.15
C PHE A 12 -10.69 -32.23 -28.36
N LEU A 13 -9.46 -32.62 -28.69
CA LEU A 13 -8.67 -33.50 -27.83
C LEU A 13 -8.34 -32.75 -26.53
N LEU A 14 -8.92 -33.17 -25.41
CA LEU A 14 -8.38 -32.84 -24.09
C LEU A 14 -7.03 -33.55 -23.95
N SER A 15 -5.94 -32.83 -24.19
CA SER A 15 -4.66 -33.23 -23.59
C SER A 15 -4.68 -32.76 -22.14
N LEU A 16 -4.69 -33.70 -21.20
CA LEU A 16 -4.28 -33.41 -19.83
C LEU A 16 -2.76 -33.18 -19.86
N GLY A 17 -2.35 -31.97 -20.20
CA GLY A 17 -1.01 -31.49 -19.91
C GLY A 17 -0.89 -31.31 -18.40
N ALA A 18 -0.04 -32.10 -17.76
CA ALA A 18 0.39 -31.84 -16.39
C ALA A 18 0.78 -30.36 -16.26
N PRO A 19 0.49 -29.66 -15.15
CA PRO A 19 1.13 -28.38 -14.91
C PRO A 19 2.63 -28.68 -14.82
N ALA A 20 3.37 -28.31 -15.87
CA ALA A 20 4.79 -28.13 -15.72
C ALA A 20 4.91 -27.08 -14.62
N LEU A 21 5.39 -27.51 -13.45
CA LEU A 21 5.87 -26.61 -12.43
C LEU A 21 7.04 -25.87 -13.09
N LEU A 22 6.74 -24.69 -13.65
CA LEU A 22 7.75 -23.76 -14.09
C LEU A 22 8.53 -23.41 -12.84
N ASP A 23 9.72 -23.99 -12.72
CA ASP A 23 10.72 -23.60 -11.75
C ASP A 23 11.23 -22.22 -12.19
N ASP A 24 10.44 -21.20 -11.87
CA ASP A 24 10.68 -19.80 -12.24
C ASP A 24 11.75 -19.15 -11.35
N SER A 25 12.60 -19.97 -10.71
CA SER A 25 13.63 -19.53 -9.76
C SER A 25 14.73 -18.70 -10.42
N ASP A 26 14.81 -18.72 -11.75
CA ASP A 26 15.76 -17.94 -12.57
C ASP A 26 15.08 -16.83 -13.38
N ALA A 27 13.80 -16.49 -13.12
CA ALA A 27 13.15 -15.36 -13.78
C ALA A 27 13.84 -14.05 -13.38
N GLU A 28 14.52 -13.43 -14.34
CA GLU A 28 15.13 -12.12 -14.16
C GLU A 28 14.02 -11.11 -13.80
N LEU A 29 14.14 -10.47 -12.62
CA LEU A 29 13.17 -9.48 -12.16
C LEU A 29 13.26 -8.23 -13.02
N HIS A 30 12.40 -8.15 -14.04
CA HIS A 30 12.23 -6.95 -14.85
C HIS A 30 11.15 -6.07 -14.24
N PHE A 31 11.58 -5.01 -13.55
CA PHE A 31 10.66 -3.98 -13.10
C PHE A 31 10.21 -3.11 -14.28
N ALA A 32 8.94 -2.73 -14.26
CA ALA A 32 8.44 -1.66 -15.12
C ALA A 32 9.18 -0.33 -14.80
N PRO A 33 9.18 0.65 -15.73
CA PRO A 33 9.65 1.99 -15.42
C PRO A 33 9.01 2.53 -14.14
N PRO A 34 9.76 3.30 -13.31
CA PRO A 34 9.21 3.83 -12.07
C PRO A 34 8.05 4.79 -12.36
N VAL A 35 7.00 4.68 -11.57
CA VAL A 35 5.82 5.58 -11.64
C VAL A 35 5.82 6.46 -10.40
N ARG A 36 5.55 7.76 -10.58
CA ARG A 36 5.32 8.65 -9.45
C ARG A 36 3.90 8.43 -8.93
N LEU A 37 3.77 8.05 -7.66
CA LEU A 37 2.46 7.90 -7.04
C LEU A 37 1.86 9.27 -6.74
N GLU A 38 0.59 9.41 -7.08
CA GLU A 38 -0.18 10.64 -6.94
C GLU A 38 -1.50 10.36 -6.22
N ALA A 39 -1.96 11.33 -5.44
CA ALA A 39 -3.31 11.37 -4.90
C ALA A 39 -4.02 12.58 -5.54
N ASN A 40 -5.10 12.32 -6.29
CA ASN A 40 -5.82 13.35 -7.06
C ASN A 40 -4.91 14.21 -7.96
N GLY A 41 -3.92 13.60 -8.62
CA GLY A 41 -3.01 14.29 -9.54
C GLY A 41 -1.90 15.11 -8.86
N VAL A 42 -1.74 14.97 -7.54
CA VAL A 42 -0.67 15.61 -6.78
C VAL A 42 0.29 14.53 -6.26
N PRO A 43 1.61 14.70 -6.39
CA PRO A 43 2.59 13.79 -5.79
C PRO A 43 2.31 13.48 -4.32
N ILE A 44 2.37 12.21 -3.96
CA ILE A 44 2.28 11.78 -2.56
C ILE A 44 3.62 12.08 -1.88
N ASP A 45 3.63 13.09 -1.01
CA ASP A 45 4.77 13.49 -0.19
C ASP A 45 4.37 13.59 1.29
N VAL A 46 5.29 13.21 2.20
CA VAL A 46 5.11 13.39 3.66
C VAL A 46 5.50 14.80 4.08
N THR A 47 4.88 15.31 5.15
CA THR A 47 5.09 16.70 5.56
C THR A 47 6.42 16.90 6.29
N ILE A 48 6.87 15.90 7.04
CA ILE A 48 8.12 15.97 7.80
C ILE A 48 8.78 14.58 7.91
N GLY A 49 10.11 14.59 7.90
CA GLY A 49 10.95 13.43 8.16
C GLY A 49 10.97 12.41 7.02
N HIS A 50 11.17 11.15 7.37
CA HIS A 50 11.30 10.05 6.42
C HIS A 50 9.95 9.36 6.17
N ALA A 51 9.58 9.23 4.90
CA ALA A 51 8.44 8.41 4.51
C ALA A 51 8.73 6.92 4.74
N ALA A 52 7.76 6.20 5.32
CA ALA A 52 7.81 4.75 5.49
C ALA A 52 6.59 4.11 4.79
N PRO A 53 6.67 3.87 3.46
CA PRO A 53 5.56 3.31 2.70
C PRO A 53 5.37 1.80 2.94
N TYR A 54 4.13 1.35 2.95
CA TYR A 54 3.74 -0.06 3.03
C TYR A 54 2.46 -0.30 2.22
N VAL A 55 2.38 -1.41 1.49
CA VAL A 55 1.25 -1.72 0.60
C VAL A 55 0.54 -2.98 1.11
N ILE A 56 -0.74 -2.86 1.44
CA ILE A 56 -1.57 -3.94 2.01
C ILE A 56 -3.06 -3.67 1.78
N ASP A 57 -3.87 -4.71 1.65
CA ASP A 57 -5.33 -4.61 1.71
C ASP A 57 -5.76 -4.29 3.16
N PHE A 58 -6.02 -3.01 3.44
CA PHE A 58 -6.20 -2.52 4.81
C PHE A 58 -7.66 -2.57 5.29
N ASP A 59 -8.66 -2.52 4.40
CA ASP A 59 -10.09 -2.69 4.76
C ASP A 59 -10.69 -4.04 4.38
N GLY A 60 -9.95 -4.89 3.66
CA GLY A 60 -10.44 -6.19 3.25
C GLY A 60 -11.36 -6.14 2.04
N ASP A 61 -11.27 -5.10 1.20
CA ASP A 61 -12.02 -5.00 -0.05
C ASP A 61 -11.39 -5.82 -1.20
N GLY A 62 -10.21 -6.39 -0.97
CA GLY A 62 -9.47 -7.20 -1.93
C GLY A 62 -8.54 -6.39 -2.84
N VAL A 63 -8.43 -5.07 -2.63
CA VAL A 63 -7.51 -4.17 -3.33
C VAL A 63 -6.47 -3.66 -2.34
N ARG A 64 -5.20 -3.57 -2.76
CA ARG A 64 -4.13 -3.08 -1.89
C ARG A 64 -4.14 -1.56 -1.79
N ASP A 65 -4.14 -1.07 -0.56
CA ASP A 65 -3.99 0.32 -0.18
C ASP A 65 -2.51 0.71 0.02
N LEU A 66 -2.26 2.02 0.02
CA LEU A 66 -0.96 2.59 0.38
C LEU A 66 -1.02 3.20 1.78
N LEU A 67 -0.24 2.65 2.70
CA LEU A 67 0.01 3.20 4.03
C LEU A 67 1.34 3.93 4.02
N VAL A 68 1.41 5.14 4.60
CA VAL A 68 2.67 5.91 4.68
C VAL A 68 2.87 6.44 6.08
N GLY A 69 3.88 5.90 6.78
CA GLY A 69 4.34 6.47 8.04
C GLY A 69 5.08 7.78 7.82
N GLU A 70 4.86 8.75 8.70
CA GLU A 70 5.57 10.02 8.72
C GLU A 70 5.97 10.44 10.14
N PHE A 71 6.94 11.35 10.24
CA PHE A 71 7.35 11.94 11.51
C PHE A 71 6.31 12.95 12.00
N GLY A 72 6.37 13.27 13.29
CA GLY A 72 5.55 14.33 13.87
C GLY A 72 6.26 15.67 13.94
N ASN A 73 5.47 16.75 13.92
CA ASN A 73 5.90 18.09 14.32
C ASN A 73 5.17 18.60 15.58
N VAL A 74 4.39 17.74 16.23
CA VAL A 74 3.66 18.00 17.48
C VAL A 74 4.24 17.13 18.59
N ASP A 75 4.35 17.65 19.81
CA ASP A 75 4.87 16.91 20.96
C ASP A 75 4.04 15.66 21.28
N TYR A 76 4.75 14.55 21.55
CA TYR A 76 4.16 13.29 21.98
C TYR A 76 3.83 13.36 23.48
N PRO A 77 2.60 12.97 23.89
CA PRO A 77 2.22 13.00 25.30
C PRO A 77 3.08 12.03 26.14
N VAL A 78 3.79 12.55 27.14
CA VAL A 78 4.80 11.79 27.93
C VAL A 78 4.16 10.65 28.73
N GLU A 79 2.92 10.83 29.13
CA GLU A 79 2.06 9.93 29.89
C GLU A 79 1.71 8.67 29.06
N ARG A 80 1.69 8.79 27.72
CA ARG A 80 1.54 7.65 26.79
C ARG A 80 2.83 6.83 26.64
N LEU A 81 3.98 7.33 27.11
CA LEU A 81 5.24 6.59 27.05
C LEU A 81 5.34 5.53 28.17
N PRO A 82 6.07 4.42 27.94
CA PRO A 82 6.48 3.52 29.01
C PRO A 82 7.20 4.28 30.12
N LYS A 83 6.92 3.98 31.40
CA LYS A 83 7.50 4.68 32.58
C LYS A 83 9.01 4.90 32.50
N ARG A 84 9.76 3.91 31.97
CA ARG A 84 11.22 3.98 31.80
C ARG A 84 11.71 5.11 30.88
N LEU A 85 10.85 5.60 29.98
CA LEU A 85 11.17 6.64 29.01
C LEU A 85 10.65 8.03 29.41
N GLN A 86 9.77 8.11 30.41
CA GLN A 86 9.13 9.38 30.78
C GLN A 86 10.12 10.42 31.32
N GLU A 87 11.09 10.01 32.14
CA GLU A 87 12.13 10.93 32.64
C GLU A 87 13.09 11.39 31.55
N ALA A 88 13.36 10.55 30.54
CA ALA A 88 14.18 10.92 29.40
C ALA A 88 13.44 11.91 28.49
N ALA A 89 12.14 11.71 28.29
CA ALA A 89 11.29 12.58 27.46
C ALA A 89 11.25 14.02 27.96
N LYS A 90 11.41 14.26 29.28
CA LYS A 90 11.50 15.62 29.85
C LYS A 90 12.71 16.42 29.34
N LYS A 91 13.74 15.76 28.82
CA LYS A 91 14.99 16.41 28.37
C LYS A 91 15.02 16.69 26.88
N SER A 92 14.50 15.79 26.05
CA SER A 92 14.64 15.86 24.59
C SER A 92 13.31 15.82 23.83
N GLY A 93 12.18 15.58 24.49
CA GLY A 93 10.88 15.43 23.85
C GLY A 93 10.81 14.22 22.90
N TYR A 94 9.61 13.95 22.42
CA TYR A 94 9.33 13.09 21.28
C TYR A 94 8.25 13.81 20.48
N SER A 95 8.21 13.62 19.16
CA SER A 95 7.11 14.09 18.33
C SER A 95 6.13 12.97 17.99
N GLN A 96 4.93 13.34 17.53
CA GLN A 96 3.86 12.43 17.17
C GLN A 96 3.98 11.96 15.73
N GLY A 97 4.77 10.92 15.48
CA GLY A 97 4.73 10.21 14.19
C GLY A 97 3.35 9.61 13.96
N LYS A 98 2.86 9.71 12.72
CA LYS A 98 1.50 9.27 12.33
C LYS A 98 1.54 8.38 11.09
N LEU A 99 0.43 7.72 10.82
CA LEU A 99 0.24 6.87 9.66
C LEU A 99 -0.85 7.45 8.76
N ARG A 100 -0.50 7.80 7.53
CA ARG A 100 -1.46 8.14 6.46
C ARG A 100 -1.96 6.86 5.81
N ILE A 101 -3.24 6.83 5.48
CA ILE A 101 -3.90 5.73 4.77
C ILE A 101 -4.48 6.31 3.49
N TYR A 102 -3.91 5.91 2.35
CA TYR A 102 -4.42 6.23 1.02
C TYR A 102 -5.21 5.03 0.52
N ARG A 103 -6.53 5.15 0.54
CA ARG A 103 -7.43 4.11 0.00
C ARG A 103 -7.32 4.03 -1.51
N ASN A 104 -7.14 2.83 -2.02
CA ASN A 104 -7.12 2.57 -3.45
C ASN A 104 -8.56 2.44 -3.98
N HIS A 105 -8.99 3.38 -4.80
CA HIS A 105 -10.32 3.34 -5.43
C HIS A 105 -10.31 2.74 -6.85
N GLY A 106 -9.18 2.19 -7.28
CA GLY A 106 -8.95 1.60 -8.60
C GLY A 106 -8.74 0.09 -8.49
N SER A 107 -7.65 -0.40 -9.08
CA SER A 107 -7.19 -1.78 -8.91
C SER A 107 -5.74 -1.82 -8.44
N ASP A 108 -5.21 -3.03 -8.24
CA ASP A 108 -3.80 -3.24 -7.93
C ASP A 108 -2.86 -2.83 -9.09
N GLU A 109 -3.31 -2.96 -10.33
CA GLU A 109 -2.57 -2.60 -11.55
C GLU A 109 -2.72 -1.13 -11.91
N GLU A 110 -3.88 -0.54 -11.62
CA GLU A 110 -4.20 0.86 -11.90
C GLU A 110 -4.73 1.54 -10.61
N PRO A 111 -3.84 1.82 -9.64
CA PRO A 111 -4.26 2.39 -8.36
C PRO A 111 -4.78 3.81 -8.52
N LEU A 112 -5.87 4.11 -7.81
CA LEU A 112 -6.50 5.43 -7.81
C LEU A 112 -6.60 5.97 -6.39
N PHE A 113 -5.57 6.69 -5.95
CA PHE A 113 -5.58 7.39 -4.67
C PHE A 113 -6.21 8.77 -4.82
N LYS A 114 -7.07 9.15 -3.87
CA LYS A 114 -7.73 10.46 -3.85
C LYS A 114 -7.12 11.39 -2.82
N ASP A 115 -7.16 10.96 -1.57
CA ASP A 115 -6.61 11.68 -0.42
C ASP A 115 -6.13 10.65 0.61
N PHE A 116 -5.65 11.12 1.76
CA PHE A 116 -5.36 10.29 2.90
C PHE A 116 -6.19 10.66 4.13
N GLU A 117 -6.37 9.67 4.99
CA GLU A 117 -6.76 9.88 6.37
C GLU A 117 -5.63 9.44 7.31
N TYR A 118 -5.57 10.01 8.51
CA TYR A 118 -4.71 9.47 9.55
C TYR A 118 -5.37 8.25 10.19
N LEU A 119 -4.59 7.20 10.42
CA LEU A 119 -5.03 6.06 11.23
C LEU A 119 -5.55 6.56 12.57
N ARG A 120 -6.71 6.04 12.99
CA ARG A 120 -7.39 6.46 14.21
C ARG A 120 -7.19 5.47 15.35
N ALA A 121 -6.93 5.98 16.55
CA ALA A 121 -6.96 5.25 17.82
C ALA A 121 -8.11 5.79 18.67
N GLY A 122 -9.32 5.24 18.46
CA GLY A 122 -10.53 5.75 19.10
C GLY A 122 -10.87 7.17 18.61
N ARG A 123 -10.82 8.16 19.53
CA ARG A 123 -11.20 9.56 19.24
C ARG A 123 -10.02 10.45 18.84
N GLU A 124 -8.81 9.91 18.78
CA GLU A 124 -7.60 10.61 18.36
C GLU A 124 -6.92 9.92 17.19
N ASP A 125 -5.95 10.59 16.56
CA ASP A 125 -5.06 9.94 15.61
C ASP A 125 -4.15 8.97 16.37
N ALA A 126 -3.94 7.79 15.80
CA ALA A 126 -2.89 6.90 16.25
C ALA A 126 -1.54 7.60 16.05
N SER A 127 -0.74 7.63 17.11
CA SER A 127 0.59 8.23 17.05
C SER A 127 1.61 7.44 17.83
N MET A 128 2.85 7.48 17.35
CA MET A 128 4.01 6.86 17.98
C MET A 128 5.07 7.92 18.28
N PRO A 129 5.85 7.75 19.37
CA PRO A 129 6.90 8.70 19.70
C PRO A 129 8.04 8.58 18.66
N THR A 130 8.33 9.69 17.98
CA THR A 130 9.46 9.86 17.05
C THR A 130 10.47 10.85 17.63
N THR A 131 11.74 10.73 17.24
CA THR A 131 12.85 11.58 17.72
C THR A 131 13.30 12.58 16.68
#